data_AF-A0A920HGS4-F1
#
_entry.id   AF-A0A920HGS4-F1
#
_cell.length_a   1.000
_cell.length_b   1.000
_cell.length_c   1.000
_cell.angle_alpha   90.00
_cell.angle_beta   90.00
_cell.angle_gamma   90.00
#
_symmetry.space_group_name_H-M   'P 1'
#
loop_
_entity.id
_entity.type
_entity.pdbx_description
1 polymer ?
#
loop_
_entity_poly.entity_id
_entity_poly.type
_entity_poly.pdbx_seq_one_letter_code
_entity_poly.pdbx_strand_id
1 'polypeptide(L)' 'MQTNLQEFRDSAAQELQKKQMDLMTPLLEKARNAITKVGEEQGFNYVIDSSPNGGIILANGKDLLADVKKELGF' A
#
# COMPACT_ATOMS: atom_id res chain seq x y z
N MET A 1 -6.44 -12.97 -38.69
CA MET A 1 -6.98 -13.86 -37.64
C MET A 1 -5.92 -14.27 -36.61
N GLN A 2 -4.72 -14.71 -36.98
CA GLN A 2 -3.65 -15.00 -36.00
C GLN A 2 -3.19 -13.75 -35.22
N THR A 3 -3.07 -12.58 -35.87
CA THR A 3 -2.70 -11.31 -35.25
C THR A 3 -3.68 -10.86 -34.16
N ASN A 4 -4.99 -10.95 -34.45
CA ASN A 4 -6.04 -10.53 -33.51
C ASN A 4 -6.06 -11.37 -32.22
N LEU A 5 -5.69 -12.66 -32.28
CA LEU A 5 -5.63 -13.50 -31.08
C LEU A 5 -4.45 -13.11 -30.18
N GLN A 6 -3.32 -12.74 -30.77
CA GLN A 6 -2.15 -12.27 -30.02
C GLN A 6 -2.44 -10.91 -29.38
N GLU A 7 -2.99 -9.96 -30.14
CA GLU A 7 -3.41 -8.64 -29.65
C GLU A 7 -4.45 -8.74 -28.52
N PHE A 8 -5.41 -9.69 -28.63
CA PHE A 8 -6.39 -9.94 -27.56
C PHE A 8 -5.74 -10.47 -26.28
N ARG A 9 -4.75 -11.36 -26.39
CA ARG A 9 -4.03 -11.89 -25.21
C ARG A 9 -3.21 -10.80 -24.52
N ASP A 10 -2.52 -9.97 -25.30
CA ASP A 10 -1.68 -8.89 -24.78
C ASP A 10 -2.53 -7.80 -24.11
N SER A 11 -3.65 -7.41 -24.73
CA SER A 11 -4.60 -6.46 -24.15
C SER A 11 -5.26 -6.99 -22.87
N ALA A 12 -5.66 -8.26 -22.83
CA ALA A 12 -6.21 -8.87 -21.62
C ALA A 12 -5.21 -8.89 -20.46
N ALA A 13 -3.92 -9.14 -20.74
CA ALA A 13 -2.87 -9.09 -19.72
C ALA A 13 -2.66 -7.68 -19.17
N GLN A 14 -2.67 -6.67 -20.04
CA GLN A 14 -2.57 -5.26 -19.65
C GLN A 14 -3.80 -4.81 -18.82
N GLU A 15 -5.00 -5.20 -19.24
CA GLU A 15 -6.22 -4.87 -18.53
C GLU A 15 -6.26 -5.51 -17.13
N LEU A 16 -5.79 -6.76 -17.01
CA LEU A 16 -5.66 -7.43 -15.72
C LEU A 16 -4.68 -6.69 -14.81
N GLN A 17 -3.49 -6.34 -15.32
CA GLN A 17 -2.49 -5.60 -14.54
C GLN A 17 -3.04 -4.23 -14.10
N LYS A 18 -3.71 -3.52 -15.01
CA LYS A 18 -4.35 -2.24 -14.70
C LYS A 18 -5.40 -2.40 -13.62
N LYS A 19 -6.27 -3.40 -13.73
CA LYS A 19 -7.31 -3.66 -12.74
C LYS A 19 -6.73 -4.00 -11.37
N GLN A 20 -5.62 -4.74 -11.31
CA GLN A 20 -4.92 -4.98 -10.05
C GLN A 20 -4.40 -3.69 -9.43
N MET A 21 -3.78 -2.81 -10.22
CA MET A 21 -3.33 -1.49 -9.75
C MET A 21 -4.50 -0.62 -9.30
N ASP A 22 -5.56 -0.52 -10.10
CA ASP A 22 -6.75 0.28 -9.81
C ASP A 22 -7.44 -0.16 -8.50
N LEU A 23 -7.39 -1.45 -8.18
CA LEU A 23 -7.90 -1.98 -6.90
C LEU A 23 -6.91 -1.77 -5.74
N MET A 24 -5.61 -1.84 -5.97
CA MET A 24 -4.59 -1.70 -4.94
C MET A 24 -4.37 -0.24 -4.52
N THR A 25 -4.36 0.70 -5.47
CA THR A 25 -4.16 2.14 -5.22
C THR A 25 -5.07 2.68 -4.10
N PRO A 26 -6.41 2.53 -4.15
CA PRO A 26 -7.28 3.07 -3.09
C PRO A 26 -7.06 2.40 -1.74
N LEU A 27 -6.61 1.14 -1.71
CA LEU A 27 -6.28 0.44 -0.47
C LEU A 27 -5.02 1.04 0.17
N LEU A 28 -3.99 1.30 -0.64
CA LEU A 28 -2.74 1.94 -0.21
C LEU A 28 -2.98 3.37 0.26
N GLU A 29 -3.83 4.13 -0.43
CA GLU A 29 -4.22 5.49 -0.01
C GLU A 29 -4.95 5.48 1.33
N LYS A 30 -5.91 4.57 1.54
CA LYS A 30 -6.58 4.41 2.83
C LYS A 30 -5.60 4.08 3.95
N ALA A 31 -4.69 3.14 3.71
CA ALA A 31 -3.67 2.78 4.68
C ALA A 31 -2.76 3.97 5.00
N ARG A 32 -2.30 4.71 3.98
CA ARG A 32 -1.47 5.91 4.17
C ARG A 32 -2.18 6.98 4.97
N ASN A 33 -3.45 7.26 4.67
CA ASN A 33 -4.23 8.25 5.40
C ASN A 33 -4.44 7.86 6.86
N ALA A 34 -4.70 6.58 7.14
CA ALA A 34 -4.81 6.08 8.51
C ALA A 34 -3.47 6.21 9.25
N ILE A 35 -2.35 5.85 8.62
CA ILE A 35 -1.00 6.02 9.19
C ILE A 35 -0.72 7.48 9.52
N THR A 36 -0.99 8.40 8.58
CA THR A 36 -0.79 9.84 8.78
C THR A 36 -1.65 10.35 9.94
N LYS A 37 -2.94 10.02 9.95
CA LYS A 37 -3.86 10.45 11.01
C LYS A 37 -3.41 9.98 12.39
N VAL A 38 -3.11 8.68 12.55
CA VAL A 38 -2.67 8.13 13.83
C VAL A 38 -1.32 8.73 14.24
N GLY A 39 -0.41 8.94 13.28
CA GLY A 39 0.87 9.61 13.53
C GLY A 39 0.68 11.02 14.08
N GLU A 40 -0.17 11.83 13.43
CA GLU A 40 -0.50 13.20 13.86
C GLU A 40 -1.18 13.24 15.23
N GLU A 41 -2.17 12.38 15.47
CA GLU A 41 -2.90 12.30 16.75
C GLU A 41 -1.97 11.95 17.93
N GLN A 42 -0.91 11.18 17.66
CA GLN A 42 0.08 10.79 18.66
C GLN A 42 1.31 11.70 18.70
N GLY A 43 1.35 12.75 17.87
CA GLY A 43 2.42 13.75 17.86
C GLY A 43 3.70 13.31 17.15
N PHE A 44 3.65 12.33 16.26
CA PHE A 44 4.79 11.90 15.45
C PHE A 44 4.90 12.71 14.15
N ASN A 45 6.07 13.31 13.92
CA ASN A 45 6.36 13.99 12.65
C ASN A 45 6.76 13.03 11.52
N TYR A 46 7.26 11.84 11.87
CA TYR A 46 7.72 10.84 10.92
C TYR A 46 7.24 9.46 11.35
N VAL A 47 6.70 8.71 10.39
CA VAL A 47 6.41 7.29 10.52
C VAL A 47 7.24 6.57 9.46
N ILE A 48 8.00 5.57 9.90
CA ILE A 48 8.95 4.84 9.06
C ILE A 48 8.48 3.39 8.93
N ASP A 49 8.52 2.86 7.72
CA ASP A 49 8.28 1.44 7.47
C ASP A 49 9.42 0.59 8.05
N SER A 50 9.06 -0.29 9.00
CA SER A 50 9.99 -1.20 9.67
C SER A 50 10.13 -2.56 8.97
N SER A 51 9.70 -2.67 7.71
CA SER A 51 9.82 -3.88 6.91
C SER A 51 11.28 -4.37 6.85
N PRO A 52 11.54 -5.71 6.94
CA PRO A 52 12.89 -6.27 7.07
C PRO A 52 13.92 -5.86 6.00
N ASN A 53 13.46 -5.34 4.86
CA ASN A 53 14.29 -4.94 3.72
C ASN A 53 14.35 -3.41 3.50
N GLY A 54 13.83 -2.60 4.43
CA GLY A 54 13.73 -1.15 4.28
C GLY A 54 15.07 -0.41 4.34
N GLY A 55 16.18 -1.09 4.64
CA GLY A 55 17.52 -0.50 4.71
C GLY A 55 17.75 0.44 5.90
N ILE A 56 16.78 0.52 6.83
CA ILE A 56 16.85 1.36 8.02
C ILE A 56 17.04 0.46 9.24
N ILE A 57 18.10 0.72 10.01
CA ILE A 57 18.34 0.06 11.29
C ILE A 57 17.63 0.88 12.38
N LEU A 58 16.56 0.32 12.93
CA LEU A 58 15.78 0.92 14.02
C LEU A 58 16.25 0.31 15.34
N ALA A 59 16.74 1.16 16.25
CA ALA A 59 17.17 0.71 17.59
C ALA A 59 15.99 0.59 18.58
N ASN A 60 15.02 1.52 18.50
CA ASN A 60 13.80 1.58 19.31
C ASN A 60 12.76 2.45 18.59
N GLY A 61 11.49 2.30 18.96
CA GLY A 61 10.39 3.12 18.46
C GLY A 61 9.03 2.55 18.86
N LYS A 62 7.99 3.39 18.84
CA LYS A 62 6.61 2.90 18.99
C LYS A 62 6.16 2.25 17.69
N ASP A 63 5.68 1.02 17.77
CA ASP A 63 4.97 0.39 16.66
C ASP A 63 3.54 0.94 16.59
N LEU A 64 3.19 1.53 15.45
CA LEU A 64 1.88 2.12 15.18
C LEU A 64 0.90 1.14 14.52
N LEU A 65 1.34 -0.08 14.17
CA LEU A 65 0.54 -1.02 13.38
C LEU A 65 -0.79 -1.38 14.05
N ALA A 66 -0.79 -1.59 15.37
CA ALA A 66 -2.01 -1.90 16.11
C ALA A 66 -3.00 -0.71 16.11
N ASP A 67 -2.50 0.51 16.31
CA ASP A 67 -3.32 1.72 16.34
C ASP A 67 -3.89 2.03 14.94
N VAL A 68 -3.10 1.84 13.88
CA VAL A 68 -3.52 2.02 12.49
C VAL A 68 -4.56 0.98 12.08
N LYS A 69 -4.43 -0.28 12.50
CA LYS A 69 -5.46 -1.31 12.25
C LYS A 69 -6.79 -0.92 12.88
N LYS A 70 -6.76 -0.42 14.11
CA LYS A 70 -7.95 0.07 14.79
C LYS A 70 -8.59 1.25 14.05
N GLU A 71 -7.80 2.22 13.57
CA GLU A 71 -8.29 3.33 12.75
C GLU A 71 -8.95 2.85 11.44
N LEU A 72 -8.42 1.78 10.84
CA LEU A 72 -8.97 1.15 9.64
C LEU A 72 -10.19 0.24 9.93
N GLY A 73 -10.51 -0.01 11.20
CA GLY A 73 -11.66 -0.82 11.63
C GLY A 73 -11.39 -2.34 11.70
N PHE A 74 -10.14 -2.75 11.94
CA PHE A 74 -9.73 -4.15 12.14
C PHE A 74 -9.40 -4.47 13.60
#